data_AF-A0A919K9D4-F1
#
_entry.id   AF-A0A919K9D4-F1
#
_cell.length_a   1.000
_cell.length_b   1.000
_cell.length_c   1.000
_cell.angle_alpha   90.00
_cell.angle_beta   90.00
_cell.angle_gamma   90.00
#
_symmetry.space_group_name_H-M   'P 1'
#
loop_
_entity.id
_entity.type
_entity.pdbx_description
1 polymer ?
#
loop_
_entity_poly.entity_id
_entity_poly.type
_entity_poly.pdbx_seq_one_letter_code
_entity_poly.pdbx_strand_id
1 'polypeptide(L)'
;MRTAYKCRAYPTPAQAATSYKQTDAALTAWKQTVELAFLSEVSSVPLQRTLRHQHASFATFFAGRARYPRFKSRTGRQSASVENFAVLSTGQRIVNPRHLERQARNLARYQRRLAQASSDCGWGEFRRQLEYKAEHAGRTLVVVDRWLPSSKTCSACGHLLAAVSLGTSHWTCPGCGTRHDRDHNAAKNIIAAGRAVARTPGNACGADVRRQGPALSQSAVKQEPQPAKVGIPRL
;
A
#
# COMPACT_ATOMS: atom_id res chain seq x y z
N MET A 1 35.62 -11.59 -10.85
CA MET A 1 36.45 -11.51 -9.62
C MET A 1 36.57 -10.09 -9.05
N ARG A 2 35.48 -9.37 -8.74
CA ARG A 2 35.55 -8.01 -8.11
C ARG A 2 34.68 -7.85 -6.84
N THR A 3 34.06 -8.93 -6.37
CA THR A 3 33.11 -8.93 -5.25
C THR A 3 33.70 -9.43 -3.92
N ALA A 4 34.84 -10.12 -3.94
CA ALA A 4 35.44 -10.71 -2.74
C ALA A 4 36.37 -9.77 -1.93
N TYR A 5 36.90 -8.72 -2.56
CA TYR A 5 37.96 -7.90 -1.96
C TYR A 5 37.50 -6.77 -1.02
N LYS A 6 36.20 -6.45 -0.97
CA LYS A 6 35.72 -5.37 -0.10
C LYS A 6 35.23 -5.83 1.27
N CYS A 7 34.95 -7.12 1.46
CA CYS A 7 34.44 -7.63 2.74
C CYS A 7 35.53 -7.82 3.81
N ARG A 8 36.83 -7.77 3.45
CA ARG A 8 37.95 -7.97 4.38
C ARG A 8 38.31 -6.73 5.21
N ALA A 9 37.68 -5.58 4.94
CA ALA A 9 37.97 -4.30 5.58
C ALA A 9 36.84 -3.77 6.48
N TYR A 10 35.73 -4.52 6.63
CA TYR A 10 34.66 -4.07 7.52
C TYR A 10 34.82 -4.65 8.92
N PRO A 11 34.60 -3.82 9.95
CA PRO A 11 34.21 -4.26 11.28
C PRO A 11 33.51 -5.62 11.34
N THR A 12 34.07 -6.56 12.12
CA THR A 12 33.24 -7.60 12.72
C THR A 12 32.10 -6.92 13.50
N PRO A 13 30.93 -7.54 13.68
CA PRO A 13 29.79 -6.93 14.38
C PRO A 13 30.08 -6.46 15.83
N ALA A 14 31.26 -6.80 16.38
CA ALA A 14 31.79 -6.28 17.65
C ALA A 14 32.33 -4.83 17.57
N GLN A 15 32.64 -4.33 16.37
CA GLN A 15 33.00 -2.93 16.14
C GLN A 15 31.71 -2.15 15.86
N ALA A 16 31.29 -1.35 16.84
CA ALA A 16 29.96 -0.77 16.95
C ALA A 16 29.48 -0.07 15.65
N ALA A 17 28.27 -0.42 15.20
CA ALA A 17 27.60 0.31 14.14
C ALA A 17 27.43 1.78 14.53
N THR A 18 28.12 2.68 13.82
CA THR A 18 28.04 4.11 14.11
C THR A 18 26.63 4.63 13.88
N SER A 19 25.97 5.12 14.93
CA SER A 19 24.66 5.77 14.89
C SER A 19 24.75 7.12 14.18
N TYR A 20 23.66 7.57 13.57
CA TYR A 20 23.56 8.94 13.04
C TYR A 20 23.95 10.01 14.07
N LYS A 21 23.61 9.80 15.35
CA LYS A 21 24.00 10.73 16.42
C LYS A 21 25.53 10.82 16.60
N GLN A 22 26.23 9.70 16.48
CA GLN A 22 27.68 9.66 16.62
C GLN A 22 28.39 10.32 15.43
N THR A 23 27.89 10.11 14.22
CA THR A 23 28.47 10.74 13.02
C THR A 23 28.14 12.23 12.91
N ASP A 24 26.97 12.67 13.40
CA ASP A 24 26.61 14.09 13.51
C ASP A 24 27.46 14.83 14.56
N ALA A 25 27.76 14.18 15.69
CA ALA A 25 28.69 14.70 16.69
C ALA A 25 30.12 14.84 16.13
N ALA A 26 30.61 13.82 15.40
CA ALA A 26 31.91 13.89 14.75
C ALA A 26 31.98 15.00 13.70
N LEU A 27 30.92 15.18 12.90
CA LEU A 27 30.81 16.29 11.94
C LEU A 27 30.86 17.66 12.64
N THR A 28 30.21 17.77 13.81
CA THR A 28 30.23 19.01 14.61
C THR A 28 31.64 19.32 15.10
N ALA A 29 32.38 18.33 15.58
CA ALA A 29 33.78 18.49 15.97
C ALA A 29 34.67 18.87 14.78
N TRP A 30 34.49 18.23 13.62
CA TRP A 30 35.29 18.51 12.42
C TRP A 30 35.15 19.96 11.94
N LYS A 31 33.96 20.53 12.03
CA LYS A 31 33.73 21.95 11.66
C LYS A 31 34.53 22.94 12.49
N GLN A 32 35.01 22.53 13.67
CA GLN A 32 35.81 23.37 14.58
C GLN A 32 37.32 23.25 14.33
N THR A 33 37.75 22.32 13.47
CA THR A 33 39.17 22.14 13.13
C THR A 33 39.61 23.13 12.05
N VAL A 34 40.87 23.58 12.11
CA VAL A 34 41.44 24.55 11.14
C VAL A 34 41.43 23.98 9.72
N GLU A 35 41.76 22.69 9.56
CA GLU A 35 41.83 22.03 8.25
C GLU A 35 40.45 21.88 7.56
N LEU A 36 39.38 21.75 8.35
CA LEU A 36 38.02 21.54 7.85
C LEU A 36 37.09 22.72 8.15
N ALA A 37 37.66 23.90 8.41
CA ALA A 37 36.90 25.12 8.71
C ALA A 37 35.91 25.47 7.57
N PHE A 38 36.25 25.16 6.32
CA PHE A 38 35.38 25.37 5.16
C PHE A 38 34.02 24.64 5.26
N LEU A 39 33.91 23.59 6.08
CA LEU A 39 32.62 22.90 6.32
C LEU A 39 31.60 23.77 7.06
N SER A 40 32.05 24.84 7.71
CA SER A 40 31.20 25.82 8.38
C SER A 40 30.70 26.93 7.44
N GLU A 41 31.37 27.13 6.30
CA GLU A 41 30.98 28.11 5.28
C GLU A 41 29.67 27.72 4.57
N VAL A 42 29.31 26.44 4.61
CA VAL A 42 28.11 25.89 4.00
C VAL A 42 27.07 25.57 5.07
N SER A 43 25.78 25.71 4.73
CA SER A 43 24.68 25.26 5.58
C SER A 43 24.92 23.84 6.12
N SER A 44 24.61 23.61 7.40
CA SER A 44 24.73 22.29 8.03
C SER A 44 23.79 21.24 7.42
N VAL A 45 22.68 21.67 6.80
CA VAL A 45 21.58 20.79 6.34
C VAL A 45 22.03 19.79 5.26
N PRO A 46 22.71 20.18 4.16
CA PRO A 46 23.26 19.24 3.18
C PRO A 46 24.21 18.18 3.77
N LEU A 47 25.06 18.57 4.73
CA LEU A 47 26.01 17.67 5.38
C LEU A 47 25.27 16.62 6.23
N GLN A 48 24.33 17.06 7.06
CA GLN A 48 23.50 16.18 7.87
C GLN A 48 22.64 15.24 7.01
N ARG A 49 22.11 15.74 5.88
CA ARG A 49 21.35 14.91 4.94
C ARG A 49 22.21 13.82 4.29
N THR A 50 23.47 14.13 4.00
CA THR A 50 24.44 13.17 3.47
C THR A 50 24.71 12.05 4.47
N LEU A 51 24.89 12.39 5.76
CA LEU A 51 25.00 11.41 6.84
C LEU A 51 23.76 10.52 6.95
N ARG A 52 22.56 11.09 6.87
CA ARG A 52 21.30 10.32 6.88
C ARG A 52 21.20 9.34 5.71
N HIS A 53 21.56 9.78 4.50
CA HIS A 53 21.58 8.91 3.31
C HIS A 53 22.60 7.77 3.47
N GLN A 54 23.81 8.08 3.95
CA GLN A 54 24.84 7.09 4.21
C GLN A 54 24.32 6.04 5.20
N HIS A 55 23.79 6.46 6.34
CA HIS A 55 23.29 5.54 7.38
C HIS A 55 22.16 4.63 6.85
N ALA A 56 21.18 5.18 6.12
CA ALA A 56 20.10 4.40 5.52
C ALA A 56 20.60 3.38 4.47
N SER A 57 21.57 3.76 3.64
CA SER A 57 22.16 2.86 2.65
C SER A 57 22.96 1.73 3.30
N PHE A 58 23.73 2.01 4.34
CA PHE A 58 24.47 0.96 5.05
C PHE A 58 23.54 0.06 5.87
N ALA A 59 22.51 0.61 6.53
CA ALA A 59 21.50 -0.19 7.23
C ALA A 59 20.75 -1.16 6.30
N THR A 60 20.39 -0.72 5.10
CA THR A 60 19.74 -1.59 4.09
C THR A 60 20.69 -2.63 3.51
N PHE A 61 21.97 -2.28 3.31
CA PHE A 61 23.02 -3.21 2.87
C PHE A 61 23.27 -4.31 3.92
N PHE A 62 23.51 -3.95 5.18
CA PHE A 62 23.74 -4.91 6.26
C PHE A 62 22.50 -5.78 6.56
N ALA A 63 21.29 -5.27 6.30
CA ALA A 63 20.05 -6.06 6.35
C ALA A 63 19.85 -7.00 5.14
N GLY A 64 20.81 -7.12 4.22
CA GLY A 64 20.73 -8.00 3.04
C GLY A 64 19.74 -7.55 1.97
N ARG A 65 19.14 -6.35 2.12
CA ARG A 65 18.08 -5.84 1.22
C ARG A 65 18.63 -5.05 0.02
N ALA A 66 19.91 -4.71 0.04
CA ALA A 66 20.55 -3.92 -1.01
C ALA A 66 21.98 -4.39 -1.27
N ARG A 67 22.49 -4.07 -2.47
CA ARG A 67 23.91 -4.21 -2.80
C ARG A 67 24.74 -3.14 -2.06
N TYR A 68 26.05 -3.32 -2.03
CA TYR A 68 26.98 -2.37 -1.40
C TYR A 68 26.75 -0.93 -1.89
N PRO A 69 26.62 0.07 -0.97
CA PRO A 69 26.38 1.46 -1.35
C PRO A 69 27.46 2.01 -2.28
N ARG A 70 27.04 2.70 -3.35
CA ARG A 70 27.96 3.35 -4.28
C ARG A 70 28.08 4.82 -3.95
N PHE A 71 29.29 5.29 -3.67
CA PHE A 71 29.56 6.71 -3.47
C PHE A 71 29.31 7.52 -4.75
N LYS A 72 28.86 8.77 -4.59
CA LYS A 72 28.60 9.66 -5.73
C LYS A 72 29.91 10.04 -6.42
N SER A 73 29.89 10.10 -7.75
CA SER A 73 31.00 10.69 -8.52
C SER A 73 31.11 12.19 -8.25
N ARG A 74 32.33 12.73 -8.20
CA ARG A 74 32.59 14.17 -8.06
C ARG A 74 32.21 14.96 -9.32
N THR A 75 32.25 14.34 -10.49
CA THR A 75 32.02 14.97 -11.80
C THR A 75 30.58 14.83 -12.31
N GLY A 76 29.71 14.16 -11.54
CA GLY A 76 28.30 14.00 -11.91
C GLY A 76 27.44 15.20 -11.52
N ARG A 77 26.21 15.26 -12.06
CA ARG A 77 25.18 16.20 -11.61
C ARG A 77 24.88 15.97 -10.12
N GLN A 78 25.21 16.94 -9.28
CA GLN A 78 24.93 16.90 -7.84
C GLN A 78 23.57 17.51 -7.53
N SER A 79 22.96 17.03 -6.44
CA SER A 79 21.74 17.60 -5.89
C SER A 79 21.86 17.68 -4.38
N ALA A 80 21.51 18.84 -3.84
CA ALA A 80 21.29 19.04 -2.41
C ALA A 80 19.79 18.95 -2.14
N SER A 81 19.40 18.21 -1.10
CA SER A 81 18.02 18.18 -0.62
C SER A 81 17.94 19.00 0.65
N VAL A 82 17.16 20.08 0.60
CA VAL A 82 16.74 20.84 1.77
C VAL A 82 15.50 20.17 2.38
N GLU A 83 15.36 20.24 3.71
CA GLU A 83 14.24 19.63 4.44
C GLU A 83 12.94 20.41 4.18
N ASN A 84 13.01 21.74 4.24
CA ASN A 84 11.94 22.66 3.87
C ASN A 84 12.38 23.46 2.63
N PHE A 85 11.46 23.68 1.71
CA PHE A 85 11.65 24.54 0.54
C PHE A 85 11.79 26.03 0.94
N ALA A 86 10.99 26.47 1.92
CA ALA A 86 11.08 27.81 2.50
C ALA A 86 10.59 27.81 3.96
N VAL A 87 11.05 28.78 4.76
CA VAL A 87 10.50 29.12 6.06
C VAL A 87 10.09 30.58 6.00
N LEU A 88 8.80 30.87 6.20
CA LEU A 88 8.26 32.23 6.16
C LEU A 88 8.56 32.97 7.47
N SER A 89 8.48 34.31 7.46
CA SER A 89 8.60 35.15 8.65
C SER A 89 7.60 34.79 9.76
N THR A 90 6.48 34.17 9.38
CA THR A 90 5.45 33.62 10.29
C THR A 90 5.87 32.32 10.99
N GLY A 91 7.05 31.79 10.70
CA GLY A 91 7.51 30.48 11.17
C GLY A 91 6.96 29.29 10.37
N GLN A 92 6.06 29.54 9.39
CA GLN A 92 5.49 28.49 8.55
C GLN A 92 6.55 27.85 7.66
N ARG A 93 6.64 26.52 7.70
CA ARG A 93 7.58 25.71 6.91
C ARG A 93 6.89 25.13 5.68
N ILE A 94 7.38 25.47 4.48
CA ILE A 94 6.89 24.92 3.22
C ILE A 94 7.71 23.67 2.90
N VAL A 95 7.08 22.50 2.87
CA VAL A 95 7.74 21.24 2.47
C VAL A 95 8.03 21.24 0.97
N ASN A 96 9.10 20.55 0.55
CA ASN A 96 9.50 20.51 -0.87
C ASN A 96 8.46 19.76 -1.73
N PRO A 97 7.65 20.38 -2.59
CA PRO A 97 6.50 19.73 -3.24
C PRO A 97 6.86 18.53 -4.14
N ARG A 98 8.10 18.47 -4.67
CA ARG A 98 8.54 17.44 -5.62
C ARG A 98 8.46 16.00 -5.07
N HIS A 99 8.57 15.80 -3.76
CA HIS A 99 8.49 14.45 -3.19
C HIS A 99 7.05 13.90 -3.23
N LEU A 100 6.05 14.76 -3.00
CA LEU A 100 4.63 14.39 -3.06
C LEU A 100 4.21 14.07 -4.49
N GLU A 101 4.60 14.91 -5.46
CA GLU A 101 4.32 14.66 -6.89
C GLU A 101 4.94 13.34 -7.38
N ARG A 102 6.16 13.03 -6.91
CA ARG A 102 6.81 11.76 -7.25
C ARG A 102 6.08 10.57 -6.63
N GLN A 103 5.64 10.67 -5.37
CA GLN A 103 4.84 9.64 -4.71
C GLN A 103 3.51 9.42 -5.44
N ALA A 104 2.80 10.50 -5.81
CA ALA A 104 1.55 10.43 -6.57
C ALA A 104 1.75 9.74 -7.93
N ARG A 105 2.81 10.10 -8.67
CA ARG A 105 3.14 9.42 -9.95
C ARG A 105 3.46 7.94 -9.77
N ASN A 106 4.17 7.58 -8.70
CA ASN A 106 4.47 6.19 -8.38
C ASN A 106 3.19 5.41 -8.02
N LEU A 107 2.30 6.00 -7.23
CA LEU A 107 1.01 5.40 -6.86
C LEU A 107 0.14 5.19 -8.10
N ALA A 108 0.01 6.19 -8.97
CA ALA A 108 -0.74 6.06 -10.22
C ALA A 108 -0.17 4.96 -11.13
N ARG A 109 1.16 4.83 -11.20
CA ARG A 109 1.81 3.73 -11.94
C ARG A 109 1.49 2.37 -11.32
N TYR A 110 1.52 2.25 -10.01
CA TYR A 110 1.19 1.02 -9.29
C TYR A 110 -0.28 0.62 -9.50
N GLN A 111 -1.20 1.57 -9.36
CA GLN A 111 -2.64 1.35 -9.60
C GLN A 111 -2.91 0.89 -11.03
N ARG A 112 -2.27 1.48 -12.05
CA ARG A 112 -2.41 1.03 -13.44
C ARG A 112 -1.93 -0.41 -13.63
N ARG A 113 -0.80 -0.78 -13.03
CA ARG A 113 -0.28 -2.17 -13.11
C ARG A 113 -1.22 -3.17 -12.45
N LEU A 114 -1.78 -2.82 -11.30
CA LEU A 114 -2.78 -3.66 -10.63
C LEU A 114 -4.04 -3.82 -11.48
N ALA A 115 -4.55 -2.72 -12.05
CA ALA A 115 -5.73 -2.76 -12.91
C ALA A 115 -5.50 -3.63 -14.17
N GLN A 116 -4.31 -3.51 -14.78
CA GLN A 116 -3.92 -4.35 -15.91
C GLN A 116 -3.86 -5.82 -15.51
N ALA A 117 -3.18 -6.16 -14.41
CA ALA A 117 -3.09 -7.54 -13.93
C ALA A 117 -4.47 -8.15 -13.65
N SER A 118 -5.40 -7.38 -13.07
CA SER A 118 -6.79 -7.81 -12.87
C SER A 118 -7.53 -8.04 -14.19
N SER A 119 -7.25 -7.23 -15.23
CA SER A 119 -7.85 -7.37 -16.56
C SER A 119 -7.29 -8.58 -17.31
N ASP A 120 -5.98 -8.83 -17.18
CA ASP A 120 -5.27 -9.92 -17.86
C ASP A 120 -5.77 -11.30 -17.39
N CYS A 121 -6.38 -11.39 -16.20
CA CYS A 121 -7.02 -12.62 -15.73
C CYS A 121 -8.27 -13.03 -16.54
N GLY A 122 -8.79 -12.19 -17.44
CA GLY A 122 -9.87 -12.58 -18.35
C GLY A 122 -11.23 -12.85 -17.68
N TRP A 123 -11.55 -12.19 -16.56
CA TRP A 123 -12.79 -12.41 -15.80
C TRP A 123 -14.09 -12.29 -16.62
N GLY A 124 -14.09 -11.46 -17.66
CA GLY A 124 -15.23 -11.35 -18.59
C GLY A 124 -15.44 -12.62 -19.42
N GLU A 125 -14.36 -13.19 -19.95
CA GLU A 125 -14.42 -14.46 -20.71
C GLU A 125 -14.76 -15.63 -19.78
N PHE A 126 -14.19 -15.66 -18.58
CA PHE A 126 -14.53 -16.65 -17.56
C PHE A 126 -16.04 -16.63 -17.26
N ARG A 127 -16.62 -15.44 -17.06
CA ARG A 127 -18.07 -15.29 -16.87
C ARG A 127 -18.86 -15.75 -18.10
N ARG A 128 -18.46 -15.37 -19.31
CA ARG A 128 -19.13 -15.78 -20.56
C ARG A 128 -19.18 -17.32 -20.68
N GLN A 129 -18.07 -17.99 -20.37
CA GLN A 129 -18.00 -19.45 -20.39
C GLN A 129 -18.92 -20.09 -19.34
N LEU A 130 -19.02 -19.50 -18.14
CA LEU A 130 -19.94 -19.96 -17.11
C LEU A 130 -21.40 -19.79 -17.52
N GLU A 131 -21.77 -18.65 -18.12
CA GLU A 131 -23.13 -18.41 -18.63
C GLU A 131 -23.49 -19.45 -19.70
N TYR A 132 -22.64 -19.62 -20.71
CA TYR A 132 -22.80 -20.62 -21.77
C TYR A 132 -22.97 -22.04 -21.22
N LYS A 133 -22.08 -22.47 -20.31
CA LYS A 133 -22.11 -23.83 -19.77
C LYS A 133 -23.30 -24.06 -18.81
N ALA A 134 -23.69 -23.02 -18.06
CA ALA A 134 -24.86 -23.10 -17.19
C ALA A 134 -26.13 -23.28 -18.02
N GLU A 135 -26.30 -22.49 -19.08
CA GLU A 135 -27.42 -22.61 -20.01
C GLU A 135 -27.46 -24.00 -20.67
N HIS A 136 -26.33 -24.48 -21.18
CA HIS A 136 -26.23 -25.81 -21.77
C HIS A 136 -26.62 -26.94 -20.80
N ALA A 137 -26.32 -26.78 -19.51
CA ALA A 137 -26.67 -27.75 -18.46
C ALA A 137 -28.06 -27.53 -17.84
N GLY A 138 -28.86 -26.57 -18.33
CA GLY A 138 -30.15 -26.20 -17.75
C GLY A 138 -30.05 -25.63 -16.32
N ARG A 139 -28.96 -24.92 -16.02
CA ARG A 139 -28.68 -24.29 -14.72
C ARG A 139 -28.75 -22.78 -14.82
N THR A 140 -29.19 -22.13 -13.74
CA THR A 140 -29.21 -20.67 -13.63
C THR A 140 -27.91 -20.14 -13.01
N LEU A 141 -27.22 -19.24 -13.70
CA LEU A 141 -26.14 -18.46 -13.12
C LEU A 141 -26.69 -17.19 -12.46
N VAL A 142 -26.37 -16.97 -11.19
CA VAL A 142 -26.77 -15.77 -10.45
C VAL A 142 -25.54 -14.92 -10.15
N VAL A 143 -25.57 -13.67 -10.60
CA VAL A 143 -24.51 -12.68 -10.35
C VAL A 143 -24.89 -11.82 -9.16
N VAL A 144 -24.03 -11.79 -8.15
CA VAL A 144 -24.19 -10.92 -6.97
C VAL A 144 -23.57 -9.54 -7.21
N ASP A 145 -23.92 -8.57 -6.36
CA ASP A 145 -23.40 -7.20 -6.45
C ASP A 145 -21.86 -7.14 -6.38
N ARG A 146 -21.26 -6.29 -7.23
CA ARG A 146 -19.80 -6.12 -7.32
C ARG A 146 -19.19 -5.61 -6.00
N TRP A 147 -19.92 -4.78 -5.27
CA TRP A 147 -19.45 -4.12 -4.06
C TRP A 147 -19.88 -4.85 -2.79
N LEU A 148 -20.44 -6.05 -2.91
CA LEU A 148 -20.74 -6.93 -1.78
C LEU A 148 -19.46 -7.13 -0.94
N PRO A 149 -19.44 -6.72 0.34
CA PRO A 149 -18.27 -6.87 1.21
C PRO A 149 -18.09 -8.32 1.70
N SER A 150 -18.08 -9.30 0.80
CA SER A 150 -18.11 -10.73 1.10
C SER A 150 -16.96 -11.18 2.03
N SER A 151 -15.75 -10.66 1.84
CA SER A 151 -14.58 -10.99 2.66
C SER A 151 -14.47 -10.22 3.98
N LYS A 152 -15.30 -9.17 4.16
CA LYS A 152 -15.31 -8.32 5.37
C LYS A 152 -16.52 -8.57 6.27
N THR A 153 -17.59 -9.14 5.73
CA THR A 153 -18.79 -9.50 6.49
C THR A 153 -18.58 -10.84 7.19
N CYS A 154 -18.89 -10.92 8.48
CA CYS A 154 -18.90 -12.17 9.21
C CYS A 154 -20.09 -13.04 8.76
N SER A 155 -19.83 -14.24 8.25
CA SER A 155 -20.90 -15.14 7.83
C SER A 155 -21.74 -15.71 8.98
N ALA A 156 -21.28 -15.57 10.23
CA ALA A 156 -21.96 -16.09 11.41
C ALA A 156 -22.92 -15.08 12.05
N CYS A 157 -22.53 -13.80 12.12
CA CYS A 157 -23.33 -12.75 12.79
C CYS A 157 -23.57 -11.48 11.96
N GLY A 158 -23.04 -11.40 10.74
CA GLY A 158 -23.21 -10.24 9.86
C GLY A 158 -22.31 -9.03 10.16
N HIS A 159 -21.44 -9.09 11.17
CA HIS A 159 -20.53 -7.99 11.49
C HIS A 159 -19.64 -7.60 10.30
N LEU A 160 -19.59 -6.31 9.96
CA LEU A 160 -18.79 -5.78 8.85
C LEU A 160 -17.49 -5.15 9.35
N LEU A 161 -16.35 -5.74 8.97
CA LEU A 161 -15.03 -5.19 9.27
C LEU A 161 -14.78 -3.87 8.51
N ALA A 162 -14.25 -2.86 9.22
CA ALA A 162 -13.88 -1.59 8.62
C ALA A 162 -12.76 -1.74 7.58
N ALA A 163 -11.70 -2.46 7.93
CA ALA A 163 -10.56 -2.70 7.07
C ALA A 163 -10.04 -4.12 7.23
N VAL A 164 -9.56 -4.70 6.12
CA VAL A 164 -8.87 -5.98 6.11
C VAL A 164 -7.71 -5.86 5.11
N SER A 165 -6.51 -6.28 5.50
CA SER A 165 -5.30 -6.10 4.66
C SER A 165 -5.24 -7.15 3.56
N LEU A 166 -4.67 -6.84 2.39
CA LEU A 166 -4.66 -7.78 1.26
C LEU A 166 -4.02 -9.15 1.60
N GLY A 167 -3.06 -9.18 2.53
CA GLY A 167 -2.38 -10.41 2.97
C GLY A 167 -3.02 -11.17 4.14
N THR A 168 -4.18 -10.76 4.68
CA THR A 168 -4.79 -11.52 5.78
C THR A 168 -5.48 -12.78 5.27
N SER A 169 -5.05 -13.97 5.67
CA SER A 169 -5.76 -15.23 5.36
C SER A 169 -6.86 -15.55 6.37
N HIS A 170 -6.65 -15.19 7.64
CA HIS A 170 -7.57 -15.50 8.74
C HIS A 170 -7.85 -14.27 9.59
N TRP A 171 -9.06 -14.15 10.11
CA TRP A 171 -9.44 -13.08 11.04
C TRP A 171 -10.48 -13.56 12.04
N THR A 172 -10.50 -12.96 13.22
CA THR A 172 -11.49 -13.25 14.26
C THR A 172 -12.54 -12.15 14.25
N CYS A 173 -13.82 -12.54 14.22
CA CYS A 173 -14.91 -11.60 14.24
C CYS A 173 -15.01 -10.89 15.59
N PRO A 174 -14.96 -9.55 15.65
CA PRO A 174 -15.10 -8.82 16.91
C PRO A 174 -16.54 -8.83 17.46
N GLY A 175 -17.54 -9.15 16.61
CA GLY A 175 -18.94 -9.21 17.02
C GLY A 175 -19.35 -10.53 17.69
N CYS A 176 -18.81 -11.67 17.25
CA CYS A 176 -19.22 -13.00 17.74
C CYS A 176 -18.04 -13.93 18.11
N GLY A 177 -16.80 -13.48 17.97
CA GLY A 177 -15.61 -14.26 18.29
C GLY A 177 -15.27 -15.39 17.30
N THR A 178 -16.07 -15.60 16.25
CA THR A 178 -15.81 -16.68 15.27
C THR A 178 -14.50 -16.42 14.52
N ARG A 179 -13.63 -17.44 14.45
CA ARG A 179 -12.43 -17.41 13.62
C ARG A 179 -12.77 -17.81 12.19
N HIS A 180 -12.49 -16.92 11.24
CA HIS A 180 -12.75 -17.13 9.82
C HIS A 180 -11.46 -17.40 9.06
N ASP A 181 -11.51 -18.37 8.15
CA ASP A 181 -10.74 -18.31 6.90
C ASP A 181 -11.44 -17.32 5.96
N ARG A 182 -10.69 -16.39 5.37
CA ARG A 182 -11.25 -15.28 4.59
C ARG A 182 -12.04 -15.76 3.39
N ASP A 183 -11.50 -16.69 2.63
CA ASP A 183 -12.07 -17.11 1.35
C ASP A 183 -13.28 -18.02 1.58
N HIS A 184 -13.21 -18.91 2.58
CA HIS A 184 -14.35 -19.72 2.98
C HIS A 184 -15.51 -18.85 3.53
N ASN A 185 -15.19 -17.83 4.33
CA ASN A 185 -16.19 -16.86 4.79
C ASN A 185 -16.80 -16.07 3.63
N ALA A 186 -15.98 -15.61 2.68
CA ALA A 186 -16.45 -14.91 1.50
C ALA A 186 -17.40 -15.79 0.66
N ALA A 187 -17.06 -17.06 0.46
CA ALA A 187 -17.90 -18.01 -0.26
C ALA A 187 -19.29 -18.18 0.40
N LYS A 188 -19.34 -18.31 1.75
CA LYS A 188 -20.62 -18.39 2.49
C LYS A 188 -21.48 -17.15 2.28
N ASN A 189 -20.88 -15.96 2.32
CA ASN A 189 -21.59 -14.70 2.09
C ASN A 189 -22.07 -14.56 0.64
N ILE A 190 -21.28 -14.99 -0.35
CA ILE A 190 -21.67 -14.99 -1.76
C ILE A 190 -22.85 -15.94 -2.00
N ILE A 191 -22.85 -17.13 -1.40
CA ILE A 191 -23.96 -18.08 -1.49
C ILE A 191 -25.23 -17.48 -0.87
N ALA A 192 -25.11 -16.87 0.32
CA ALA A 192 -26.24 -16.23 0.99
C ALA A 192 -26.84 -15.10 0.13
N ALA A 193 -25.99 -14.22 -0.43
CA ALA A 193 -26.40 -13.15 -1.32
C ALA A 193 -27.02 -13.68 -2.63
N GLY A 194 -26.41 -14.69 -3.24
CA GLY A 194 -26.92 -15.32 -4.48
C GLY A 194 -28.29 -15.96 -4.29
N ARG A 195 -28.51 -16.65 -3.16
CA ARG A 195 -29.82 -17.20 -2.80
C ARG A 195 -30.86 -16.11 -2.58
N ALA A 196 -30.48 -14.97 -2.00
CA ALA A 196 -31.40 -13.83 -1.84
C ALA A 196 -31.80 -13.23 -3.20
N VAL A 197 -30.84 -13.05 -4.11
CA VAL A 197 -31.11 -12.56 -5.48
C VAL A 197 -32.00 -13.53 -6.26
N ALA A 198 -31.75 -14.84 -6.16
CA ALA A 198 -32.54 -15.86 -6.86
C ALA A 198 -34.01 -15.91 -6.45
N ARG A 199 -34.33 -15.53 -5.20
CA ARG A 199 -35.71 -15.49 -4.67
C ARG A 199 -36.52 -14.28 -5.17
N THR A 200 -35.87 -13.27 -5.74
CA THR A 200 -36.51 -12.06 -6.27
C THR A 200 -36.19 -11.91 -7.76
N PRO A 201 -36.82 -12.70 -8.66
CA PRO A 201 -36.62 -12.60 -10.10
C PRO A 201 -37.28 -11.31 -10.62
N GLY A 202 -36.52 -10.21 -10.60
CA GLY A 202 -36.99 -8.90 -11.05
C GLY A 202 -36.00 -7.76 -10.81
N ASN A 203 -35.10 -7.92 -9.83
CA ASN A 203 -34.13 -6.89 -9.45
C ASN A 203 -32.69 -7.25 -9.89
N ALA A 204 -32.55 -8.15 -10.87
CA ALA A 204 -31.29 -8.62 -11.43
C ALA A 204 -30.61 -7.55 -12.32
N CYS A 205 -30.36 -6.37 -11.77
CA CYS A 205 -29.48 -5.39 -12.36
C CYS A 205 -28.06 -5.66 -11.84
N GLY A 206 -27.39 -6.65 -12.42
CA GLY A 206 -25.93 -6.64 -12.43
C GLY A 206 -25.51 -5.33 -13.11
N ALA A 207 -24.92 -4.41 -12.35
CA ALA A 207 -24.67 -3.02 -12.77
C ALA A 207 -23.63 -2.86 -13.91
N ASP A 208 -23.38 -3.89 -14.72
CA ASP A 208 -22.28 -3.90 -15.69
C ASP A 208 -22.61 -4.68 -16.97
N VAL A 209 -23.69 -4.29 -17.63
CA VAL A 209 -23.74 -4.36 -19.09
C VAL A 209 -23.87 -2.93 -19.57
N ARG A 210 -22.93 -2.45 -20.41
CA ARG A 210 -23.13 -1.23 -21.19
C ARG A 210 -24.40 -1.43 -22.02
N ARG A 211 -25.54 -0.94 -21.54
CA ARG A 211 -26.75 -0.82 -22.35
C ARG A 211 -26.55 0.38 -23.28
N GLN A 212 -26.67 0.16 -24.58
CA GLN A 212 -26.94 1.26 -25.51
C GLN A 212 -28.42 1.65 -25.30
N GLY A 213 -28.68 2.81 -24.70
CA GLY A 213 -30.04 3.34 -24.51
C GLY A 213 -30.15 4.36 -23.36
N PRO A 214 -31.02 5.38 -23.44
CA PRO A 214 -31.07 6.46 -22.46
C PRO A 214 -32.00 6.09 -21.30
N ALA A 215 -31.45 5.63 -20.19
CA ALA A 215 -32.11 5.69 -18.89
C ALA A 215 -31.06 5.72 -17.78
N LEU A 216 -31.01 6.83 -17.05
CA LEU A 216 -30.15 7.05 -15.90
C LEU A 216 -30.62 6.14 -14.74
N SER A 217 -29.97 5.00 -14.56
CA SER A 217 -30.05 4.23 -13.31
C SER A 217 -28.80 4.54 -12.49
N GLN A 218 -29.00 4.89 -11.22
CA GLN A 218 -27.90 5.22 -10.30
C GLN A 218 -27.00 3.99 -10.11
N SER A 219 -25.70 4.15 -10.42
CA SER A 219 -24.69 3.10 -10.30
C SER A 219 -24.53 2.63 -8.84
N ALA A 220 -24.36 1.33 -8.63
CA ALA A 220 -24.03 0.77 -7.32
C ALA A 220 -22.76 1.42 -6.75
N VAL A 221 -22.88 2.09 -5.61
CA VAL A 221 -21.78 2.79 -4.93
C VAL A 221 -21.16 1.86 -3.89
N LYS A 222 -19.85 1.95 -3.71
CA LYS A 222 -19.09 1.28 -2.66
C LYS A 222 -19.73 1.56 -1.30
N GLN A 223 -20.20 0.51 -0.63
CA GLN A 223 -20.77 0.62 0.71
C GLN A 223 -19.67 0.96 1.71
N GLU A 224 -19.80 2.08 2.41
CA GLU A 224 -18.99 2.40 3.58
C GLU A 224 -19.51 1.63 4.79
N PRO A 225 -18.63 1.18 5.71
CA PRO A 225 -19.08 0.50 6.90
C PRO A 225 -19.95 1.45 7.73
N GLN A 226 -21.25 1.16 7.83
CA GLN A 226 -22.08 1.83 8.83
C GLN A 226 -21.58 1.43 10.22
N PRO A 227 -21.34 2.37 11.14
CA PRO A 227 -21.06 2.03 12.52
C PRO A 227 -22.26 1.25 13.05
N ALA A 228 -22.00 0.06 13.61
CA ALA A 228 -23.04 -0.75 14.23
C ALA A 228 -23.77 0.10 15.28
N LYS A 229 -25.05 0.38 15.05
CA LYS A 229 -25.90 0.91 16.13
C LYS A 229 -26.04 -0.21 17.16
N VAL A 230 -25.37 -0.03 18.30
CA VAL A 230 -25.67 -0.81 19.50
C VAL A 230 -27.05 -0.38 19.98
N GLY A 231 -28.04 -1.28 19.91
CA GLY A 231 -29.40 -1.03 20.38
C GLY A 231 -30.28 -2.28 20.25
N ILE A 232 -30.60 -2.88 21.39
CA ILE A 232 -31.42 -4.09 21.60
C ILE A 232 -32.91 -3.76 21.36
N PRO A 233 -33.77 -4.75 21.01
CA PRO A 233 -34.89 -5.04 21.91
C PRO A 233 -34.98 -6.53 22.27
N ARG A 234 -35.33 -6.75 23.54
CA ARG A 234 -35.66 -8.03 24.15
C ARG A 234 -36.93 -8.61 23.52
N LEU A 235 -36.99 -9.94 23.43
CA LEU A 235 -38.14 -10.75 23.81
C LEU A 235 -37.63 -11.85 24.74
#